data_AF-A0A382LQZ2-F1
#
_entry.id   AF-A0A382LQZ2-F1
#
_cell.length_a   1.000
_cell.length_b   1.000
_cell.length_c   1.000
_cell.angle_alpha   90.00
_cell.angle_beta   90.00
_cell.angle_gamma   90.00
#
_symmetry.space_group_name_H-M   'P 1'
#
loop_
_entity.id
_entity.type
_entity.pdbx_description
1 polymer ?
#
loop_
_entity_poly.entity_id
_entity_poly.type
_entity_poly.pdbx_seq_one_letter_code
_entity_poly.pdbx_strand_id
1 'polypeptide(L)'
;NSLILVMSDHGVSTGEKFGERAYGAFCYDYTLRTFTYFMSSDFSPRHLNQQVRTIDLMPTILDYLEISLDENYEQIDGISLIPMINGQKQLEEIAYSETGNPLEKDRPPKEPNTRSVRTSKWKLIHKDYDNSKELYNLECDPNEENNIIGKGEKMEKFLSEKLEELENRD
;
A
#
# COMPACT_ATOMS: atom_id res chain seq x y z
N ASN A 1 7.82 29.43 -7.55
CA ASN A 1 7.93 28.23 -6.71
C ASN A 1 6.87 27.25 -7.16
N SER A 2 7.20 25.98 -7.37
CA SER A 2 6.27 24.98 -7.88
C SER A 2 6.53 23.64 -7.22
N LEU A 3 5.46 23.01 -6.72
CA LEU A 3 5.46 21.62 -6.33
C LEU A 3 4.99 20.78 -7.52
N ILE A 4 5.75 19.75 -7.87
CA ILE A 4 5.41 18.81 -8.93
C ILE A 4 5.35 17.40 -8.32
N LEU A 5 4.18 16.78 -8.42
CA LEU A 5 3.96 15.38 -8.06
C LEU A 5 3.79 14.57 -9.35
N VAL A 6 4.62 13.55 -9.54
CA VAL A 6 4.50 12.58 -10.65
C VAL A 6 4.38 11.21 -10.04
N MET A 7 3.24 10.54 -10.24
CA MET A 7 2.93 9.24 -9.63
C MET A 7 2.13 8.35 -10.59
N SER A 8 2.05 7.07 -10.26
CA SER A 8 1.06 6.14 -10.82
C SER A 8 0.04 5.78 -9.74
N ASP A 9 -1.23 5.65 -10.11
CA ASP A 9 -2.30 5.21 -9.23
C ASP A 9 -2.18 3.72 -8.88
N HIS A 10 -1.81 2.90 -9.88
CA HIS A 10 -1.46 1.50 -9.71
C HIS A 10 -0.42 1.05 -10.74
N GLY A 11 0.11 -0.16 -10.55
CA GLY A 11 0.96 -0.87 -11.50
C GLY A 11 0.14 -1.69 -12.50
N VAL A 12 0.73 -2.71 -13.11
CA VAL A 12 0.07 -3.52 -14.12
C VAL A 12 0.63 -4.94 -14.13
N SER A 13 -0.26 -5.93 -14.18
CA SER A 13 0.15 -7.32 -14.39
C SER A 13 0.41 -7.60 -15.88
N THR A 14 1.49 -8.32 -16.17
CA THR A 14 1.79 -8.87 -17.49
C THR A 14 1.52 -10.38 -17.60
N GLY A 15 1.03 -11.01 -16.53
CA GLY A 15 0.75 -12.44 -16.44
C GLY A 15 1.59 -13.16 -15.39
N GLU A 16 2.07 -12.46 -14.37
CA GLU A 16 2.87 -12.99 -13.25
C GLU A 16 2.06 -14.01 -12.43
N LYS A 17 0.76 -13.80 -12.29
CA LYS A 17 -0.17 -14.70 -11.61
C LYS A 17 -1.28 -15.13 -12.57
N PHE A 18 -1.65 -16.40 -12.49
CA PHE A 18 -2.75 -16.92 -13.30
C PHE A 18 -4.05 -16.20 -12.96
N GLY A 19 -4.80 -15.81 -13.99
CA GLY A 19 -6.07 -15.11 -13.84
C GLY A 19 -5.96 -13.58 -13.85
N GLU A 20 -4.75 -13.01 -13.92
CA GLU A 20 -4.56 -11.56 -14.00
C GLU A 20 -3.68 -11.16 -15.18
N ARG A 21 -4.17 -10.20 -15.97
CA ARG A 21 -3.41 -9.50 -17.00
C ARG A 21 -4.04 -8.14 -17.21
N ALA A 22 -3.23 -7.09 -17.10
CA ALA A 22 -3.63 -5.69 -17.09
C ALA A 22 -4.48 -5.24 -15.89
N TYR A 23 -5.63 -5.86 -15.63
CA TYR A 23 -6.54 -5.41 -14.57
C TYR A 23 -6.02 -5.79 -13.17
N GLY A 24 -6.06 -4.87 -12.21
CA GLY A 24 -5.64 -5.07 -10.80
C GLY A 24 -6.67 -5.80 -9.94
N ALA A 25 -6.97 -7.05 -10.29
CA ALA A 25 -7.85 -7.95 -9.54
C ALA A 25 -7.22 -8.52 -8.26
N PHE A 26 -5.90 -8.41 -8.10
CA PHE A 26 -5.17 -8.89 -6.92
C PHE A 26 -4.35 -7.77 -6.24
N CYS A 27 -3.94 -8.05 -5.01
CA CYS A 27 -3.13 -7.16 -4.19
C CYS A 27 -1.62 -7.48 -4.24
N TYR A 28 -1.08 -8.01 -5.34
CA TYR A 28 0.38 -8.25 -5.47
C TYR A 28 1.16 -6.96 -5.76
N ASP A 29 2.48 -6.99 -5.57
CA ASP A 29 3.35 -5.80 -5.65
C ASP A 29 3.43 -5.23 -7.06
N TYR A 30 3.31 -6.03 -8.12
CA TYR A 30 3.23 -5.51 -9.49
C TYR A 30 1.98 -4.65 -9.73
N THR A 31 0.93 -4.79 -8.91
CA THR A 31 -0.28 -3.95 -8.95
C THR A 31 -0.18 -2.78 -7.97
N LEU A 32 0.35 -3.00 -6.76
CA LEU A 32 0.31 -2.00 -5.68
C LEU A 32 1.54 -1.09 -5.63
N ARG A 33 2.71 -1.57 -6.01
CA ARG A 33 3.96 -0.81 -5.89
C ARG A 33 4.16 0.06 -7.12
N THR A 34 4.02 1.36 -6.93
CA THR A 34 4.19 2.36 -8.00
C THR A 34 5.42 3.24 -7.76
N PHE A 35 5.72 4.10 -8.73
CA PHE A 35 6.70 5.16 -8.58
C PHE A 35 6.02 6.45 -8.13
N THR A 36 6.77 7.27 -7.38
CA THR A 36 6.38 8.64 -7.03
C THR A 36 7.60 9.54 -7.04
N TYR A 37 7.50 10.69 -7.70
CA TYR A 37 8.43 11.80 -7.61
C TYR A 37 7.71 12.99 -7.00
N PHE A 38 8.24 13.51 -5.89
CA PHE A 38 7.75 14.71 -5.21
C PHE A 38 8.84 15.77 -5.28
N MET A 39 8.64 16.79 -6.13
CA MET A 39 9.70 17.69 -6.56
C MET A 39 9.34 19.13 -6.26
N SER A 40 10.29 19.86 -5.67
CA SER A 40 10.27 21.31 -5.52
C SER A 40 11.71 21.82 -5.52
N SER A 41 11.92 23.09 -5.86
CA SER A 41 13.23 23.74 -5.71
C SER A 41 13.72 23.81 -4.26
N ASP A 42 12.82 23.62 -3.30
CA ASP A 42 13.14 23.68 -1.86
C ASP A 42 13.76 22.37 -1.33
N PHE A 43 13.70 21.28 -2.10
CA PHE A 43 14.17 19.97 -1.67
C PHE A 43 15.54 19.61 -2.27
N SER A 44 16.39 19.01 -1.43
CA SER A 44 17.58 18.31 -1.93
C SER A 44 17.19 16.94 -2.49
N PRO A 45 17.78 16.49 -3.61
CA PRO A 45 17.52 15.16 -4.17
C PRO A 45 17.72 14.05 -3.14
N ARG A 46 16.71 13.20 -2.98
CA ARG A 46 16.71 12.09 -2.02
C ARG A 46 15.87 10.94 -2.56
N HIS A 47 16.29 9.73 -2.25
CA HIS A 47 15.50 8.52 -2.46
C HIS A 47 15.01 7.99 -1.10
N LEU A 48 13.70 7.83 -0.96
CA LEU A 48 13.08 7.25 0.23
C LEU A 48 12.86 5.75 -0.03
N ASN A 49 13.64 4.90 0.64
CA ASN A 49 13.55 3.43 0.48
C ASN A 49 12.46 2.79 1.35
N GLN A 50 12.05 3.46 2.44
CA GLN A 50 10.99 2.99 3.32
C GLN A 50 9.65 3.03 2.58
N GLN A 51 8.78 2.08 2.86
CA GLN A 51 7.40 2.09 2.37
C GLN A 51 6.71 3.41 2.74
N VAL A 52 6.04 3.99 1.74
CA VAL A 52 5.09 5.11 1.88
C VAL A 52 3.81 4.73 1.15
N ARG A 53 2.71 5.44 1.43
CA ARG A 53 1.38 5.13 0.90
C ARG A 53 0.86 6.30 0.07
N THR A 54 0.01 6.02 -0.91
CA THR A 54 -0.62 7.08 -1.71
C THR A 54 -1.40 8.08 -0.84
N ILE A 55 -2.04 7.60 0.23
CA ILE A 55 -2.76 8.44 1.20
C ILE A 55 -1.86 9.42 1.96
N ASP A 56 -0.54 9.17 2.02
CA ASP A 56 0.43 10.06 2.68
C ASP A 56 0.72 11.32 1.84
N LEU A 57 0.41 11.30 0.53
CA LEU A 57 0.70 12.42 -0.37
C LEU A 57 -0.14 13.65 -0.06
N MET A 58 -1.42 13.49 0.27
CA MET A 58 -2.30 14.61 0.62
C MET A 58 -1.81 15.39 1.86
N PRO A 59 -1.57 14.77 3.03
CA PRO A 59 -1.00 15.47 4.18
C PRO A 59 0.39 16.07 3.88
N THR A 60 1.21 15.39 3.07
CA THR A 60 2.53 15.92 2.68
C THR A 60 2.41 17.22 1.88
N ILE A 61 1.44 17.30 0.95
CA ILE A 61 1.17 18.52 0.18
C ILE A 61 0.69 19.65 1.10
N LEU A 62 -0.24 19.35 2.02
CA LEU A 62 -0.77 20.36 2.94
C LEU A 62 0.31 20.88 3.89
N ASP A 63 1.11 19.99 4.46
CA ASP A 63 2.25 20.35 5.33
C ASP A 63 3.27 21.21 4.58
N TYR A 64 3.64 20.83 3.35
CA TYR A 64 4.54 21.63 2.51
C TYR A 64 4.00 23.04 2.21
N LEU A 65 2.69 23.17 2.02
CA LEU A 65 2.03 24.45 1.74
C LEU A 65 1.66 25.23 3.01
N GLU A 66 2.01 24.73 4.19
CA GLU A 66 1.64 25.29 5.49
C GLU A 66 0.11 25.47 5.66
N ILE A 67 -0.66 24.55 5.10
CA ILE A 67 -2.12 24.52 5.20
C ILE A 67 -2.51 23.60 6.35
N SER A 68 -3.12 24.18 7.40
CA SER A 68 -3.66 23.43 8.52
C SER A 68 -4.82 22.54 8.10
N LEU A 69 -4.92 21.35 8.71
CA LEU A 69 -6.10 20.51 8.59
C LEU A 69 -7.29 21.18 9.30
N ASP A 70 -8.46 21.08 8.67
CA ASP A 70 -9.70 21.60 9.24
C ASP A 70 -10.36 20.49 10.08
N GLU A 71 -10.44 20.73 11.39
CA GLU A 71 -11.01 19.82 12.38
C GLU A 71 -12.52 19.57 12.21
N ASN A 72 -13.19 20.31 11.31
CA ASN A 72 -14.60 20.06 10.96
C ASN A 72 -14.79 18.87 10.00
N TYR A 73 -13.70 18.33 9.43
CA TYR A 73 -13.73 17.17 8.54
C TYR A 73 -13.19 15.91 9.25
N GLU A 74 -13.42 14.75 8.61
CA GLU A 74 -12.87 13.49 9.07
C GLU A 74 -11.35 13.52 9.17
N GLN A 75 -10.82 12.74 10.13
CA GLN A 75 -9.38 12.60 10.29
C GLN A 75 -8.79 11.88 9.08
N ILE A 76 -7.64 12.35 8.63
CA ILE A 76 -6.91 11.74 7.53
C ILE A 76 -6.06 10.57 8.05
N ASP A 77 -6.06 9.45 7.34
CA ASP A 77 -5.22 8.28 7.70
C ASP A 77 -3.75 8.41 7.26
N GLY A 78 -3.51 9.29 6.29
CA GLY A 78 -2.18 9.57 5.79
C GLY A 78 -1.34 10.35 6.80
N ILE A 79 -0.03 10.23 6.70
CA ILE A 79 0.92 11.03 7.48
C ILE A 79 1.85 11.82 6.56
N SER A 80 2.25 13.02 6.98
CA SER A 80 3.17 13.83 6.18
C SER A 80 4.54 13.15 6.04
N LEU A 81 5.10 13.20 4.84
CA LEU A 81 6.43 12.72 4.48
C LEU A 81 7.49 13.84 4.55
N ILE A 82 7.11 15.08 4.87
CA ILE A 82 8.05 16.21 4.97
C ILE A 82 9.20 15.93 5.95
N PRO A 83 8.99 15.32 7.13
CA PRO A 83 10.10 14.91 8.00
C PRO A 83 11.09 13.99 7.29
N MET A 84 10.60 12.98 6.55
CA MET A 84 11.45 12.03 5.79
C MET A 84 12.19 12.72 4.64
N ILE A 85 11.54 13.62 3.91
CA ILE A 85 12.14 14.44 2.84
C ILE A 85 13.31 15.25 3.40
N ASN A 86 13.13 15.83 4.60
CA ASN A 86 14.16 16.58 5.34
C ASN A 86 15.21 15.69 6.04
N GLY A 87 15.15 14.37 5.85
CA GLY A 87 16.13 13.42 6.37
C GLY A 87 15.92 12.98 7.82
N GLN A 88 14.77 13.29 8.40
CA GLN A 88 14.38 12.77 9.71
C GLN A 88 13.89 11.32 9.57
N LYS A 89 14.04 10.56 10.65
CA LYS A 89 13.51 9.19 10.70
C LYS A 89 12.04 9.25 11.09
N GLN A 90 11.23 8.42 10.44
CA GLN A 90 9.82 8.24 10.71
C GLN A 90 9.56 6.74 10.85
N LEU A 91 8.62 6.36 11.72
CA LEU A 91 8.21 4.96 11.80
C LEU A 91 7.50 4.58 10.50
N GLU A 92 7.66 3.32 10.10
CA GLU A 92 6.95 2.79 8.95
C GLU A 92 5.52 2.44 9.34
N GLU A 93 4.56 2.98 8.59
CA GLU A 93 3.15 2.65 8.75
C GLU A 93 2.77 1.40 7.94
N ILE A 94 1.79 0.65 8.45
CA ILE A 94 1.15 -0.42 7.69
C ILE A 94 0.44 0.18 6.49
N ALA A 95 0.71 -0.38 5.30
CA ALA A 95 -0.07 -0.10 4.11
C ALA A 95 -1.16 -1.15 4.00
N TYR A 96 -2.41 -0.68 4.03
CA TYR A 96 -3.59 -1.46 3.71
C TYR A 96 -3.97 -1.23 2.25
N SER A 97 -4.46 -2.26 1.57
CA SER A 97 -4.95 -2.17 0.20
C SER A 97 -6.03 -3.20 -0.03
N GLU A 98 -6.99 -2.87 -0.87
CA GLU A 98 -8.12 -3.72 -1.20
C GLU A 98 -8.50 -3.61 -2.67
N THR A 99 -9.09 -4.68 -3.21
CA THR A 99 -9.61 -4.70 -4.57
C THR A 99 -10.81 -5.65 -4.67
N GLY A 100 -11.62 -5.45 -5.71
CA GLY A 100 -12.73 -6.30 -6.08
C GLY A 100 -12.32 -7.25 -7.20
N ASN A 101 -11.91 -8.47 -6.87
CA ASN A 101 -11.67 -9.50 -7.85
C ASN A 101 -12.99 -9.94 -8.52
N PRO A 102 -13.13 -9.80 -9.86
CA PRO A 102 -14.37 -10.16 -10.56
C PRO A 102 -14.61 -11.68 -10.61
N LEU A 103 -13.59 -12.50 -10.35
CA LEU A 103 -13.61 -13.96 -10.46
C LEU A 103 -14.09 -14.40 -11.85
N GLU A 104 -15.25 -15.07 -11.94
CA GLU A 104 -15.84 -15.52 -13.19
C GLU A 104 -16.85 -14.52 -13.80
N LYS A 105 -16.96 -13.30 -13.24
CA LYS A 105 -17.93 -12.28 -13.68
C LYS A 105 -17.26 -11.22 -14.57
N ASP A 106 -18.08 -10.49 -15.34
CA ASP A 106 -17.60 -9.41 -16.22
C ASP A 106 -17.31 -8.09 -15.48
N ARG A 107 -17.62 -8.02 -14.18
CA ARG A 107 -17.46 -6.81 -13.37
C ARG A 107 -17.01 -7.13 -11.95
N PRO A 108 -16.23 -6.24 -11.32
CA PRO A 108 -15.85 -6.39 -9.92
C PRO A 108 -17.11 -6.45 -9.02
N PRO A 109 -17.02 -7.14 -7.87
CA PRO A 109 -18.05 -7.10 -6.84
C PRO A 109 -18.25 -5.68 -6.31
N LYS A 110 -19.39 -5.45 -5.63
CA LYS A 110 -19.69 -4.17 -4.99
C LYS A 110 -18.76 -3.91 -3.80
N GLU A 111 -18.56 -4.93 -2.98
CA GLU A 111 -17.65 -4.90 -1.84
C GLU A 111 -16.30 -5.52 -2.25
N PRO A 112 -15.16 -4.99 -1.77
CA PRO A 112 -13.86 -5.62 -1.95
C PRO A 112 -13.86 -7.05 -1.42
N ASN A 113 -13.17 -7.95 -2.12
CA ASN A 113 -13.08 -9.37 -1.73
C ASN A 113 -11.63 -9.88 -1.71
N THR A 114 -10.66 -8.98 -1.91
CA THR A 114 -9.24 -9.24 -1.77
C THR A 114 -8.63 -8.06 -1.04
N ARG A 115 -7.94 -8.33 0.07
CA ARG A 115 -7.32 -7.31 0.92
C ARG A 115 -5.88 -7.70 1.21
N SER A 116 -5.08 -6.70 1.57
CA SER A 116 -3.71 -6.93 1.99
C SER A 116 -3.26 -5.90 3.01
N VAL A 117 -2.34 -6.33 3.87
CA VAL A 117 -1.53 -5.46 4.71
C VAL A 117 -0.07 -5.75 4.48
N ARG A 118 0.75 -4.69 4.41
CA ARG A 118 2.19 -4.85 4.18
C ARG A 118 3.06 -3.84 4.91
N THR A 119 4.31 -4.24 5.03
CA THR A 119 5.48 -3.45 5.41
C THR A 119 6.48 -3.49 4.25
N SER A 120 7.64 -2.85 4.39
CA SER A 120 8.76 -3.01 3.47
C SER A 120 9.26 -4.46 3.36
N LYS A 121 9.00 -5.29 4.37
CA LYS A 121 9.62 -6.62 4.52
C LYS A 121 8.65 -7.79 4.41
N TRP A 122 7.39 -7.57 4.77
CA TRP A 122 6.39 -8.63 4.90
C TRP A 122 5.06 -8.17 4.35
N LYS A 123 4.31 -9.12 3.81
CA LYS A 123 2.99 -8.88 3.25
C LYS A 123 2.08 -10.05 3.49
N LEU A 124 0.86 -9.74 3.88
CA LEU A 124 -0.25 -10.67 4.02
C LEU A 124 -1.33 -10.28 3.01
N ILE A 125 -1.82 -11.25 2.25
CA ILE A 125 -2.98 -11.11 1.36
C ILE A 125 -4.07 -12.04 1.89
N HIS A 126 -5.31 -11.55 1.96
CA HIS A 126 -6.49 -12.32 2.30
C HIS A 126 -7.50 -12.21 1.16
N LYS A 127 -7.93 -13.37 0.67
CA LYS A 127 -8.92 -13.54 -0.39
C LYS A 127 -10.23 -14.01 0.26
N ASP A 128 -11.20 -13.12 0.39
CA ASP A 128 -12.46 -13.40 1.08
C ASP A 128 -13.29 -14.47 0.37
N TYR A 129 -13.19 -14.51 -0.95
CA TYR A 129 -14.05 -15.34 -1.79
C TYR A 129 -13.81 -16.84 -1.61
N ASP A 130 -12.62 -17.26 -1.17
CA ASP A 130 -12.29 -18.65 -0.82
C ASP A 130 -11.67 -18.79 0.59
N ASN A 131 -11.63 -17.68 1.34
CA ASN A 131 -11.01 -17.54 2.65
C ASN A 131 -9.54 -17.97 2.71
N SER A 132 -8.82 -17.90 1.58
CA SER A 132 -7.39 -18.20 1.54
C SER A 132 -6.56 -17.00 1.98
N LYS A 133 -5.45 -17.28 2.65
CA LYS A 133 -4.44 -16.29 3.05
C LYS A 133 -3.10 -16.64 2.45
N GLU A 134 -2.32 -15.61 2.14
CA GLU A 134 -0.96 -15.74 1.62
C GLU A 134 -0.05 -14.83 2.42
N LEU A 135 1.09 -15.38 2.84
CA LEU A 135 2.12 -14.62 3.54
C LEU A 135 3.41 -14.67 2.73
N TYR A 136 4.04 -13.51 2.56
CA TYR A 136 5.28 -13.35 1.82
C TYR A 136 6.31 -12.57 2.64
N ASN A 137 7.56 -13.03 2.59
CA ASN A 137 8.74 -12.28 3.05
C ASN A 137 9.36 -11.57 1.84
N LEU A 138 9.08 -10.28 1.69
CA LEU A 138 9.49 -9.47 0.53
C LEU A 138 11.01 -9.22 0.46
N GLU A 139 11.76 -9.42 1.55
CA GLU A 139 13.23 -9.31 1.52
C GLU A 139 13.85 -10.49 0.77
N CYS A 140 13.30 -11.70 0.94
CA CYS A 140 13.81 -12.93 0.34
C CYS A 140 13.01 -13.37 -0.90
N ASP A 141 11.76 -12.91 -1.03
CA ASP A 141 10.80 -13.28 -2.07
C ASP A 141 10.09 -12.02 -2.61
N PRO A 142 10.81 -11.10 -3.28
CA PRO A 142 10.26 -9.84 -3.79
C PRO A 142 9.22 -10.02 -4.90
N ASN A 143 9.14 -11.21 -5.51
CA ASN A 143 8.17 -11.55 -6.56
C ASN A 143 6.93 -12.29 -6.01
N GLU A 144 6.87 -12.50 -4.69
CA GLU A 144 5.74 -13.15 -4.02
C GLU A 144 5.45 -14.55 -4.60
N GLU A 145 6.49 -15.32 -4.89
CA GLU A 145 6.39 -16.65 -5.53
C GLU A 145 6.18 -17.77 -4.51
N ASN A 146 6.63 -17.58 -3.27
CA ASN A 146 6.68 -18.61 -2.24
C ASN A 146 5.77 -18.27 -1.06
N ASN A 147 4.51 -18.70 -1.13
CA ASN A 147 3.59 -18.55 -0.01
C ASN A 147 4.08 -19.37 1.21
N ILE A 148 4.28 -18.67 2.33
CA ILE A 148 4.76 -19.22 3.61
C ILE A 148 3.71 -19.17 4.73
N ILE A 149 2.43 -18.97 4.38
CA ILE A 149 1.32 -19.05 5.34
C ILE A 149 1.32 -20.38 6.11
N GLY A 150 1.02 -20.34 7.40
CA GLY A 150 0.92 -21.53 8.26
C GLY A 150 2.26 -22.17 8.63
N LYS A 151 3.40 -21.57 8.26
CA LYS A 151 4.74 -22.08 8.62
C LYS A 151 5.24 -21.63 9.99
N GLY A 152 4.40 -20.93 10.77
CA GLY A 152 4.71 -20.50 12.14
C GLY A 152 5.51 -19.20 12.22
N GLU A 153 5.48 -18.39 11.16
CA GLU A 153 6.11 -17.07 11.14
C GLU A 153 5.40 -16.11 12.10
N LYS A 154 6.16 -15.44 12.97
CA LYS A 154 5.58 -14.47 13.93
C LYS A 154 4.84 -13.34 13.22
N MET A 155 5.32 -12.97 12.03
CA MET A 155 4.72 -11.92 11.20
C MET A 155 3.34 -12.30 10.67
N GLU A 156 3.02 -13.59 10.54
CA GLU A 156 1.69 -14.05 10.16
C GLU A 156 0.62 -13.54 11.13
N LYS A 157 0.85 -13.77 12.42
CA LYS A 157 -0.06 -13.36 13.48
C LYS A 157 -0.17 -11.84 13.56
N PHE A 158 0.98 -11.15 13.56
CA PHE A 158 1.01 -9.69 13.64
C PHE A 158 0.26 -9.02 12.48
N LEU A 159 0.49 -9.47 11.23
CA LEU A 159 -0.20 -8.89 10.08
C LEU A 159 -1.68 -9.29 10.04
N SER A 160 -2.04 -10.48 10.50
CA SER A 160 -3.46 -10.86 10.59
C SER A 160 -4.21 -9.97 11.59
N GLU A 161 -3.64 -9.71 12.76
CA GLU A 161 -4.20 -8.78 13.76
C GLU A 161 -4.31 -7.37 13.18
N LYS A 162 -3.29 -6.89 12.44
CA LYS A 162 -3.34 -5.56 11.80
C LYS A 162 -4.39 -5.46 10.70
N LEU A 163 -4.59 -6.51 9.93
CA LEU A 163 -5.64 -6.56 8.92
C LEU A 163 -7.02 -6.44 9.58
N GLU A 164 -7.28 -7.25 10.60
CA GLU A 164 -8.54 -7.22 11.36
C GLU A 164 -8.79 -5.86 12.03
N GLU A 165 -7.75 -5.25 12.62
CA GLU A 165 -7.85 -3.92 13.22
C GLU A 165 -8.26 -2.85 12.19
N LEU A 166 -7.72 -2.91 10.97
CA LEU A 166 -7.98 -1.93 9.92
C LEU A 166 -9.36 -2.14 9.28
N GLU A 167 -9.76 -3.39 9.04
CA GLU A 167 -11.11 -3.72 8.54
C GLU A 167 -12.24 -3.27 9.47
N ASN A 168 -11.99 -3.20 10.78
CA ASN A 168 -12.97 -2.75 11.76
C ASN A 168 -13.01 -1.22 11.95
N ARG A 169 -12.14 -0.45 11.28
CA ARG A 169 -12.13 1.02 11.33
C ARG A 169 -13.01 1.66 10.26
N ASP A 170 -13.32 0.93 9.20
CA ASP A 170 -14.22 1.32 8.10
C ASP A 170 -15.69 0.94 8.40
#